data_AF-A0AA42XB75-F1
#
_entry.id   AF-A0AA42XB75-F1
#
_cell.length_a   1.000
_cell.length_b   1.000
_cell.length_c   1.000
_cell.angle_alpha   90.00
_cell.angle_beta   90.00
_cell.angle_gamma   90.00
#
_symmetry.space_group_name_H-M   'P 1'
#
loop_
_entity.id
_entity.type
_entity.pdbx_description
1 polymer ?
#
loop_
_entity_poly.entity_id
_entity_poly.type
_entity_poly.pdbx_seq_one_letter_code
_entity_poly.pdbx_strand_id
1 'polypeptide(L)' 'MQVLLPVPSEPLQVAGQDVDAPQLVVRGPWLLLLWREDRRRRRLLFWPDVLDSGQRRELRLAVAARSVSRRPRSMAP' A
#
# COMPACT_ATOMS: atom_id res chain seq x y z
N MET A 1 4.20 -22.47 -14.29
CA MET A 1 3.02 -21.67 -14.67
C MET A 1 3.26 -20.24 -14.24
N GLN A 2 3.02 -19.25 -15.10
CA GLN A 2 3.10 -17.83 -14.74
C GLN A 2 1.69 -17.33 -14.46
N VAL A 3 1.50 -16.61 -13.35
CA VAL A 3 0.23 -15.99 -12.98
C VAL A 3 0.35 -14.49 -13.23
N LEU A 4 -0.46 -13.95 -14.13
CA LEU A 4 -0.57 -12.51 -14.38
C LEU A 4 -1.66 -11.95 -13.45
N LEU A 5 -1.28 -11.09 -12.52
CA LEU A 5 -2.24 -10.37 -11.67
C LEU A 5 -2.67 -9.09 -12.40
N PRO A 6 -3.98 -8.76 -12.42
CA PRO A 6 -4.43 -7.49 -12.96
C PRO A 6 -3.80 -6.34 -12.17
N VAL A 7 -3.40 -5.30 -12.89
CA VAL A 7 -2.96 -4.05 -12.25
C VAL A 7 -4.18 -3.47 -11.51
N PRO A 8 -4.06 -3.03 -10.25
CA PRO A 8 -5.16 -2.39 -9.57
C PRO A 8 -5.60 -1.16 -10.37
N SER A 9 -6.85 -1.14 -10.82
CA SER A 9 -7.40 -0.05 -11.64
C SER A 9 -7.69 1.21 -10.81
N GLU A 10 -7.96 1.06 -9.52
CA GLU A 10 -8.32 2.16 -8.62
C GLU A 10 -7.14 2.62 -7.74
N PRO A 11 -7.00 3.94 -7.51
CA PRO A 11 -6.00 4.46 -6.58
C PRO A 11 -6.21 3.89 -5.17
N LEU A 12 -5.13 3.76 -4.40
CA LEU A 12 -5.32 3.53 -2.96
C LEU A 12 -5.86 4.81 -2.36
N GLN A 13 -6.95 4.74 -1.61
CA GLN A 13 -7.51 5.88 -0.92
C GLN A 13 -7.44 5.71 0.59
N VAL A 14 -7.20 6.82 1.28
CA VAL A 14 -7.33 6.93 2.73
C VAL A 14 -8.30 8.06 3.03
N ALA A 15 -9.42 7.75 3.68
CA ALA A 15 -10.51 8.70 3.93
C ALA A 15 -10.98 9.44 2.66
N GLY A 16 -11.04 8.73 1.53
CA GLY A 16 -11.45 9.29 0.23
C GLY A 16 -10.38 10.14 -0.48
N GLN A 17 -9.16 10.24 0.04
CA GLN A 17 -8.05 10.93 -0.61
C GLN A 17 -7.11 9.93 -1.26
N ASP A 18 -6.74 10.17 -2.52
CA ASP A 18 -5.80 9.34 -3.25
C ASP A 18 -4.41 9.37 -2.60
N VAL A 19 -3.79 8.20 -2.54
CA VAL A 19 -2.53 7.97 -1.85
C VAL A 19 -1.43 7.65 -2.84
N ASP A 20 -0.45 8.56 -2.90
CA ASP A 20 0.76 8.38 -3.67
C ASP A 20 1.88 7.69 -2.88
N ALA A 21 2.53 6.74 -3.56
CA ALA A 21 3.67 5.96 -3.06
C ALA A 21 3.46 5.41 -1.62
N PRO A 22 2.37 4.68 -1.35
CA PRO A 22 2.13 4.17 -0.01
C PRO A 22 3.22 3.19 0.41
N GLN A 23 3.62 3.26 1.68
CA GLN A 23 4.50 2.31 2.32
C GLN A 23 3.84 1.80 3.59
N LEU A 24 3.92 0.50 3.82
CA LEU A 24 3.38 -0.12 5.01
C LEU A 24 4.53 -0.70 5.84
N VAL A 25 4.68 -0.20 7.07
CA VAL A 25 5.63 -0.72 8.04
C VAL A 25 4.88 -1.61 9.03
N VAL A 26 5.33 -2.85 9.18
CA VAL A 26 4.82 -3.80 10.17
C VAL A 26 5.72 -3.80 11.39
N ARG A 27 5.14 -3.64 12.58
CA ARG A 27 5.85 -3.67 13.87
C ARG A 27 5.06 -4.54 14.85
N GLY A 28 5.33 -5.85 14.85
CA GLY A 28 4.54 -6.79 15.65
C GLY A 28 3.04 -6.66 15.33
N PRO A 29 2.18 -6.38 16.33
CA PRO A 29 0.75 -6.26 16.11
C PRO A 29 0.33 -4.88 15.57
N TRP A 30 1.25 -3.96 15.32
CA TRP A 30 1.00 -2.61 14.80
C TRP A 30 1.25 -2.51 13.30
N LEU A 31 0.46 -1.69 12.61
CA LEU A 31 0.68 -1.33 11.21
C LEU A 31 0.76 0.20 11.07
N LEU A 32 1.82 0.68 10.43
CA LEU A 32 1.99 2.10 10.11
C LEU A 32 1.95 2.29 8.60
N LEU A 33 0.90 2.93 8.11
CA LEU A 33 0.79 3.38 6.72
C LEU A 33 1.41 4.76 6.59
N LEU A 34 2.34 4.91 5.66
CA LEU A 34 3.05 6.15 5.34
C LEU A 34 2.79 6.51 3.89
N TRP A 35 2.54 7.78 3.62
CA TRP A 35 2.40 8.27 2.25
C TRP A 35 2.72 9.75 2.12
N ARG A 36 2.68 10.23 0.88
CA ARG A 36 2.78 11.65 0.57
C ARG A 36 1.44 12.16 0.08
N GLU A 37 1.04 13.30 0.61
CA GLU A 37 -0.09 14.11 0.14
C GLU A 37 0.53 15.46 -0.22
N ASP A 38 0.61 15.77 -1.51
CA ASP A 38 1.39 16.88 -2.07
C ASP A 38 2.86 16.89 -1.59
N ARG A 39 3.24 17.95 -0.86
CA ARG A 39 4.56 18.12 -0.26
C ARG A 39 4.67 17.55 1.15
N ARG A 40 3.55 17.14 1.77
CA ARG A 40 3.50 16.71 3.17
C ARG A 40 3.58 15.19 3.27
N ARG A 41 4.32 14.72 4.27
CA ARG A 41 4.33 13.31 4.66
C ARG A 41 3.18 13.05 5.63
N ARG A 42 2.38 12.05 5.32
CA ARG A 42 1.24 11.62 6.14
C ARG A 42 1.51 10.23 6.70
N ARG A 43 0.84 9.96 7.82
CA ARG A 43 0.95 8.68 8.53
C ARG A 43 -0.37 8.31 9.18
N LEU A 44 -0.67 7.03 9.19
CA LEU A 44 -1.80 6.44 9.87
C LEU A 44 -1.35 5.17 10.59
N LEU A 45 -1.57 5.12 11.91
CA LEU A 45 -1.25 3.98 12.75
C LEU A 45 -2.54 3.19 13.00
N PHE A 46 -2.49 1.90 12.68
CA PHE A 46 -3.55 0.96 13.02
C PHE A 46 -3.15 0.18 14.28
N TRP A 47 -3.99 0.29 15.30
CA TRP A 47 -3.91 -0.51 16.52
C TRP A 47 -4.34 -1.96 16.21
N PRO A 48 -3.89 -2.95 16.99
CA PRO A 48 -4.13 -4.36 16.71
C PRO A 48 -5.60 -4.76 16.60
N ASP A 49 -6.45 -4.05 17.33
CA ASP A 49 -7.89 -4.22 17.49
C ASP A 49 -8.73 -3.47 16.44
N VAL A 50 -8.13 -2.53 15.70
CA VAL A 50 -8.83 -1.76 14.66
C VAL A 50 -8.98 -2.54 13.36
N LEU A 51 -8.01 -3.41 13.05
CA LEU A 51 -8.03 -4.22 11.84
C LEU A 51 -8.01 -5.70 12.18
N ASP A 52 -9.00 -6.44 11.66
CA ASP A 52 -8.97 -7.90 11.71
C ASP A 52 -7.88 -8.48 10.79
N SER A 53 -7.65 -9.79 10.90
CA SER A 53 -6.61 -10.48 10.11
C SER A 53 -6.82 -10.37 8.59
N GLY A 54 -8.07 -10.33 8.13
CA GLY A 54 -8.46 -10.17 6.74
C GLY A 54 -8.12 -8.77 6.23
N GLN A 55 -8.58 -7.74 6.94
CA GLN A 55 -8.30 -6.34 6.63
C GLN A 55 -6.79 -6.04 6.64
N ARG A 56 -6.03 -6.63 7.58
CA ARG A 56 -4.56 -6.54 7.60
C ARG A 56 -3.91 -7.18 6.38
N ARG A 57 -4.47 -8.27 5.86
CA ARG A 57 -4.00 -8.90 4.61
C ARG A 57 -4.34 -8.04 3.41
N GLU A 58 -5.56 -7.52 3.33
CA GLU A 58 -6.00 -6.65 2.25
C GLU A 58 -5.16 -5.38 2.16
N LEU A 59 -4.89 -4.72 3.29
CA LEU A 59 -4.03 -3.55 3.33
C LEU A 59 -2.61 -3.86 2.83
N ARG A 60 -2.02 -5.00 3.23
CA ARG A 60 -0.72 -5.45 2.70
C ARG A 60 -0.75 -5.66 1.19
N LEU A 61 -1.79 -6.31 0.68
CA LEU A 61 -1.95 -6.55 -0.76
C LEU A 61 -2.14 -5.25 -1.54
N ALA A 62 -2.99 -4.35 -1.04
CA ALA A 62 -3.24 -3.06 -1.65
C ALA A 62 -1.96 -2.24 -1.76
N VAL A 63 -1.14 -2.19 -0.69
CA VAL A 63 0.14 -1.46 -0.71
C VAL A 63 1.16 -2.15 -1.62
N ALA A 64 1.28 -3.49 -1.57
CA ALA A 64 2.23 -4.23 -2.40
C ALA A 64 1.96 -4.04 -3.90
N ALA A 65 0.71 -4.08 -4.34
CA ALA A 65 0.35 -3.93 -5.74
C ALA A 65 0.75 -2.56 -6.33
N ARG A 66 0.74 -1.51 -5.50
CA ARG A 66 1.18 -0.14 -5.89
C ARG A 66 2.71 -0.03 -5.98
N SER A 67 3.44 -0.77 -5.16
CA SER A 67 4.91 -0.80 -5.24
C SER A 67 5.42 -1.46 -6.53
N VAL A 68 4.73 -2.50 -7.00
CA VAL A 68 5.05 -3.22 -8.25
C VAL A 68 4.74 -2.34 -9.46
N SER A 69 3.58 -1.67 -9.47
CA SER A 69 3.19 -0.76 -10.55
C SER A 69 4.17 0.40 -10.76
N ARG A 70 4.81 0.88 -9.68
CA ARG A 70 5.77 1.99 -9.73
C ARG A 70 7.19 1.62 -10.15
N ARG A 71 7.56 0.34 -10.20
CA ARG A 71 8.93 -0.05 -10.61
C ARG A 71 9.00 0.09 -12.13
N PRO A 72 9.76 1.07 -12.69
CA PRO A 72 10.02 1.05 -14.12
C PRO A 72 10.73 -0.26 -14.39
N ARG A 73 10.25 -1.04 -15.35
CA ARG A 73 11.04 -2.13 -15.91
C ARG A 73 12.29 -1.48 -16.51
N SER A 74 13.40 -1.50 -15.78
CA SER A 74 14.71 -1.26 -16.37
C SER A 74 14.99 -2.48 -17.23
N MET A 75 14.55 -2.42 -18.48
CA MET A 75 15.04 -3.28 -19.54
C MET A 75 16.37 -2.66 -19.94
N ALA A 76 17.49 -3.26 -19.54
CA ALA A 76 18.78 -2.90 -20.11
C ALA A 76 18.81 -3.36 -21.59
N PRO A 77 19.39 -2.57 -22.52
CA PRO A 77 19.51 -2.93 -23.93
C PRO A 77 20.52 -4.07 -24.17
#